data_AF-A0A7Y2NXG8-F1
#
_entry.id   AF-A0A7Y2NXG8-F1
#
_cell.length_a   1.000
_cell.length_b   1.000
_cell.length_c   1.000
_cell.angle_alpha   90.00
_cell.angle_beta   90.00
_cell.angle_gamma   90.00
#
_symmetry.space_group_name_H-M   'P 1'
#
loop_
_entity.id
_entity.type
_entity.pdbx_description
1 polymer ?
#
loop_
_entity_poly.entity_id
_entity_poly.type
_entity_poly.pdbx_seq_one_letter_code
_entity_poly.pdbx_strand_id
1 'polypeptide(L)'
;MRRQAGSCGRLVSSVLALGLPGVLLLGSGAPGLAAQTDGTGADAAWRAAARWDVVDEAATAEIHKHTTDPKYLAPLVSYLPAHDSVPAPHEVLGYVIGTEGKLTRPEDEIRYFQALADASPRVELHEMGITEEGRT
;
A
#
# COMPACT_ATOMS: atom_id res chain seq x y z
N MET A 1 37.13 -26.25 2.75
CA MET A 1 38.23 -25.83 1.85
C MET A 1 37.70 -24.76 0.91
N ARG A 2 38.14 -23.50 1.10
CA ARG A 2 37.90 -22.40 0.15
C ARG A 2 38.82 -22.58 -1.06
N ARG A 3 38.27 -22.49 -2.27
CA ARG A 3 39.01 -22.03 -3.47
C ARG A 3 38.12 -21.12 -4.29
N GLN A 4 38.56 -19.87 -4.36
CA GLN A 4 38.17 -18.86 -5.33
C GLN A 4 38.65 -19.25 -6.74
N ALA A 5 38.08 -18.51 -7.69
CA ALA A 5 38.68 -18.05 -8.95
C ALA A 5 38.31 -18.84 -10.22
N GLY A 6 37.51 -18.17 -11.03
CA GLY A 6 37.15 -18.54 -12.40
C GLY A 6 36.37 -17.41 -13.07
N SER A 7 36.91 -16.18 -12.99
CA SER A 7 36.51 -15.05 -13.81
C SER A 7 36.71 -15.43 -15.28
N CYS A 8 35.63 -15.65 -16.02
CA CYS A 8 35.66 -15.89 -17.46
C CYS A 8 35.05 -14.68 -18.15
N GLY A 9 35.90 -13.95 -18.87
CA GLY A 9 35.63 -12.63 -19.40
C GLY A 9 34.66 -12.61 -20.58
N ARG A 10 34.02 -11.44 -20.73
CA ARG A 10 33.63 -10.90 -22.03
C ARG A 10 34.05 -9.44 -22.05
N LEU A 11 35.32 -9.24 -22.44
CA LEU A 11 35.81 -7.99 -23.02
C LEU A 11 35.30 -7.94 -24.46
N VAL A 12 34.43 -6.99 -24.78
CA VAL A 12 34.22 -6.56 -26.17
C VAL A 12 34.15 -5.04 -26.23
N SER A 13 35.25 -4.51 -26.78
CA SER A 13 35.38 -3.31 -27.60
C SER A 13 34.86 -1.96 -27.10
N SER A 14 35.82 -1.21 -26.57
CA SER A 14 35.96 0.23 -26.78
C SER A 14 36.00 0.56 -28.28
N VAL A 15 35.09 1.41 -28.76
CA VAL A 15 35.28 2.18 -29.99
C VAL A 15 35.26 3.65 -29.60
N LEU A 16 36.45 4.22 -29.60
CA LEU A 16 36.77 5.62 -29.44
C LEU A 16 36.49 6.32 -30.77
N ALA A 17 35.52 7.24 -30.82
CA ALA A 17 35.34 8.16 -31.94
C ALA A 17 35.46 9.60 -31.42
N LEU A 18 36.63 10.21 -31.66
CA LEU A 18 36.84 11.66 -31.59
C LEU A 18 36.11 12.33 -32.77
N GLY A 19 35.43 13.47 -32.53
CA GLY A 19 34.98 14.31 -33.64
C GLY A 19 33.98 15.44 -33.33
N LEU A 20 34.48 16.51 -32.70
CA LEU A 20 34.13 17.94 -32.85
C LEU A 20 32.76 18.51 -32.38
N PRO A 21 32.74 19.78 -31.91
CA PRO A 21 31.69 20.39 -31.10
C PRO A 21 30.69 21.19 -31.95
N GLY A 22 29.42 21.22 -31.55
CA GLY A 22 28.48 22.14 -32.17
C GLY A 22 27.03 21.90 -31.79
N VAL A 23 26.34 23.00 -31.49
CA VAL A 23 24.90 23.14 -31.34
C VAL A 23 24.36 22.79 -29.94
N LEU A 24 24.54 23.77 -29.06
CA LEU A 24 23.67 24.08 -27.94
C LEU A 24 22.26 24.43 -28.48
N LEU A 25 21.41 23.42 -28.64
CA LEU A 25 19.97 23.59 -28.89
C LEU A 25 19.26 23.69 -27.53
N LEU A 26 19.02 24.93 -27.09
CA LEU A 26 17.99 25.22 -26.08
C LEU A 26 16.63 24.84 -26.69
N GLY A 27 16.14 23.65 -26.36
CA GLY A 27 14.84 23.14 -26.76
C GLY A 27 14.07 22.65 -25.54
N SER A 28 13.33 23.58 -24.95
CA SER A 28 12.19 23.41 -24.02
C SER A 28 11.88 21.96 -23.60
N GLY A 29 12.55 21.49 -22.56
CA GLY A 29 12.11 20.32 -21.81
C GLY A 29 10.83 20.70 -21.09
N ALA A 30 9.67 20.36 -21.68
CA ALA A 30 8.43 20.26 -20.91
C ALA A 30 8.75 19.40 -19.69
N PRO A 31 8.45 19.85 -18.46
CA PRO A 31 8.65 19.00 -17.29
C PRO A 31 7.78 17.77 -17.56
N GLY A 32 8.46 16.63 -17.73
CA GLY A 32 7.80 15.35 -17.79
C GLY A 32 6.85 15.30 -16.61
N LEU A 33 5.61 14.92 -16.90
CA LEU A 33 4.66 14.47 -15.91
C LEU A 33 5.39 13.41 -15.09
N ALA A 34 5.98 13.83 -13.97
CA ALA A 34 6.55 12.92 -13.00
C ALA A 34 5.40 11.98 -12.69
N ALA A 35 5.59 10.70 -13.03
CA ALA A 35 4.65 9.66 -12.67
C ALA A 35 4.30 9.91 -11.20
N GLN A 36 3.04 10.29 -10.96
CA GLN A 36 2.50 10.36 -9.62
C GLN A 36 2.72 8.95 -9.10
N THR A 37 3.68 8.78 -8.20
CA THR A 37 3.76 7.52 -7.47
C THR A 37 2.43 7.45 -6.75
N ASP A 38 1.69 6.36 -6.96
CA ASP A 38 0.32 6.19 -6.49
C ASP A 38 0.24 6.05 -4.95
N GLY A 39 1.12 6.74 -4.22
CA GLY A 39 1.23 6.70 -2.77
C GLY A 39 1.56 5.33 -2.20
N THR A 40 1.90 4.33 -3.02
CA THR A 40 1.96 2.91 -2.61
C THR A 40 3.28 2.27 -3.03
N GLY A 41 3.78 1.31 -2.26
CA GLY A 41 5.04 0.58 -2.51
C GLY A 41 6.23 1.06 -1.68
N ALA A 42 7.34 0.31 -1.76
CA ALA A 42 8.54 0.38 -0.90
C ALA A 42 9.04 1.80 -0.57
N ASP A 43 8.92 2.72 -1.52
CA ASP A 43 9.44 4.09 -1.44
C ASP A 43 8.37 5.14 -1.13
N ALA A 44 7.16 4.73 -0.72
CA ALA A 44 6.06 5.65 -0.45
C ALA A 44 6.39 6.65 0.67
N ALA A 45 6.04 7.92 0.46
CA ALA A 45 6.38 9.02 1.38
C ALA A 45 5.86 8.81 2.81
N TRP A 46 4.74 8.09 2.99
CA TRP A 46 4.20 7.78 4.31
C TRP A 46 5.04 6.78 5.11
N ARG A 47 5.91 5.96 4.48
CA ARG A 47 6.76 4.97 5.17
C ARG A 47 7.79 5.59 6.06
N ALA A 48 8.33 6.73 5.66
CA ALA A 48 9.28 7.48 6.48
C ALA A 48 8.65 7.89 7.84
N ALA A 49 7.33 8.01 7.89
CA ALA A 49 6.58 8.32 9.11
C ALA A 49 5.81 7.10 9.67
N ALA A 50 5.95 5.92 9.06
CA ALA A 50 5.26 4.73 9.51
C ALA A 50 5.92 4.18 10.79
N ARG A 51 5.08 3.79 11.75
CA ARG A 51 5.55 3.19 13.02
C ARG A 51 5.60 1.66 12.97
N TRP A 52 5.18 1.03 11.87
CA TRP A 52 5.17 -0.43 11.69
C TRP A 52 5.85 -0.82 10.40
N ASP A 53 6.56 -1.96 10.44
CA ASP A 53 7.39 -2.44 9.33
C ASP A 53 6.57 -3.21 8.27
N VAL A 54 5.47 -3.86 8.68
CA VAL A 54 4.63 -4.68 7.79
C VAL A 54 3.31 -3.96 7.52
N VAL A 55 2.97 -3.83 6.24
CA VAL A 55 1.85 -3.00 5.78
C VAL A 55 1.03 -3.76 4.74
N ASP A 56 -0.28 -3.56 4.82
CA ASP A 56 -1.23 -3.95 3.79
C ASP A 56 -1.19 -2.93 2.64
N GLU A 57 -0.48 -3.30 1.57
CA GLU A 57 -0.29 -2.47 0.39
C GLU A 57 -1.61 -2.22 -0.37
N ALA A 58 -2.51 -3.20 -0.41
CA ALA A 58 -3.76 -3.09 -1.17
C ALA A 58 -4.72 -2.11 -0.51
N ALA A 59 -4.94 -2.24 0.81
CA ALA A 59 -5.77 -1.30 1.54
C ALA A 59 -5.16 0.11 1.57
N THR A 60 -3.83 0.20 1.71
CA THR A 60 -3.12 1.50 1.72
C THR A 60 -3.25 2.22 0.37
N ALA A 61 -3.19 1.49 -0.75
CA ALA A 61 -3.43 2.07 -2.08
C ALA A 61 -4.83 2.68 -2.19
N GLU A 62 -5.85 1.95 -1.73
CA GLU A 62 -7.22 2.42 -1.78
C GLU A 62 -7.45 3.63 -0.86
N ILE A 63 -6.81 3.69 0.32
CA ILE A 63 -6.82 4.88 1.19
C ILE A 63 -6.30 6.11 0.44
N HIS A 64 -5.16 5.98 -0.25
CA HIS A 64 -4.56 7.08 -0.99
C HIS A 64 -5.38 7.49 -2.22
N LYS A 65 -5.95 6.51 -2.93
CA LYS A 65 -6.79 6.73 -4.11
C LYS A 65 -8.12 7.41 -3.77
N HIS A 66 -8.74 7.05 -2.66
CA HIS A 66 -10.05 7.58 -2.26
C HIS A 66 -9.96 8.82 -1.36
N THR A 67 -8.76 9.25 -0.96
CA THR A 67 -8.57 10.49 -0.23
C THR A 67 -8.34 11.66 -1.18
N THR A 68 -9.19 12.69 -1.09
CA THR A 68 -9.25 13.79 -2.06
C THR A 68 -8.08 14.78 -1.98
N ASP A 69 -7.48 14.96 -0.79
CA ASP A 69 -6.37 15.89 -0.57
C ASP A 69 -5.38 15.29 0.44
N PRO A 70 -4.06 15.29 0.14
CA PRO A 70 -3.04 14.78 1.05
C PRO A 70 -3.06 15.38 2.46
N LYS A 71 -3.60 16.59 2.65
CA LYS A 71 -3.73 17.19 3.99
C LYS A 71 -4.64 16.39 4.94
N TYR A 72 -5.50 15.52 4.40
CA TYR A 72 -6.36 14.62 5.18
C TYR A 72 -5.65 13.31 5.56
N LEU A 73 -4.50 13.02 4.96
CA LEU A 73 -3.68 11.85 5.26
C LEU A 73 -2.62 12.20 6.31
N ALA A 74 -3.05 12.26 7.57
CA ALA A 74 -2.10 12.31 8.67
C ALA A 74 -1.26 11.01 8.69
N PRO A 75 0.01 11.05 9.15
CA PRO A 75 0.88 9.87 9.12
C PRO A 75 0.35 8.62 9.83
N LEU A 76 -0.59 8.77 10.77
CA LEU A 76 -1.17 7.65 11.51
C LEU A 76 -2.27 6.91 10.75
N VAL A 77 -2.87 7.55 9.75
CA VAL A 77 -4.04 7.03 9.01
C VAL A 77 -3.74 6.84 7.52
N SER A 78 -2.52 7.14 7.08
CA SER A 78 -2.11 7.02 5.68
C SER A 78 -1.76 5.60 5.26
N TYR A 79 -1.73 4.64 6.17
CA TYR A 79 -1.45 3.23 5.85
C TYR A 79 -2.10 2.29 6.86
N LEU A 80 -2.31 1.04 6.43
CA LEU A 80 -2.89 0.00 7.27
C LEU A 80 -1.81 -1.04 7.66
N PRO A 81 -1.45 -1.18 8.95
CA PRO A 81 -0.54 -2.23 9.39
C PRO A 81 -1.10 -3.61 9.09
N ALA A 82 -0.28 -4.49 8.52
CA ALA A 82 -0.65 -5.89 8.32
C ALA A 82 -0.19 -6.73 9.51
N HIS A 83 -0.99 -7.75 9.83
CA HIS A 83 -0.69 -8.70 10.91
C HIS A 83 -1.12 -10.10 10.51
N ASP A 84 -0.26 -11.10 10.65
CA ASP A 84 -0.50 -12.45 10.13
C ASP A 84 -1.73 -13.14 10.75
N SER A 85 -2.04 -12.83 12.00
CA SER A 85 -3.16 -13.45 12.72
C SER A 85 -4.43 -12.61 12.79
N VAL A 86 -4.36 -11.29 12.59
CA VAL A 86 -5.53 -10.40 12.78
C VAL A 86 -6.04 -10.02 11.41
N PRO A 87 -7.26 -10.46 11.03
CA PRO A 87 -7.76 -10.23 9.68
C PRO A 87 -8.04 -8.76 9.43
N ALA A 88 -7.68 -8.28 8.24
CA ALA A 88 -8.07 -6.96 7.78
C ALA A 88 -9.54 -6.97 7.30
N PRO A 89 -10.27 -5.85 7.39
CA PRO A 89 -11.67 -5.80 6.96
C PRO A 89 -11.89 -6.26 5.53
N HIS A 90 -10.99 -5.89 4.62
CA HIS A 90 -11.10 -6.22 3.21
C HIS A 90 -10.97 -7.72 2.92
N GLU A 91 -10.31 -8.49 3.80
CA GLU A 91 -10.20 -9.95 3.68
C GLU A 91 -11.52 -10.65 4.01
N VAL A 92 -12.35 -10.06 4.87
CA VAL A 92 -13.66 -10.61 5.28
C VAL A 92 -14.81 -10.04 4.44
N LEU A 93 -14.71 -8.77 4.04
CA LEU A 93 -15.76 -8.05 3.31
C LEU A 93 -15.56 -8.10 1.78
N GLY A 94 -14.33 -8.35 1.31
CA GLY A 94 -13.96 -8.36 -0.10
C GLY A 94 -13.74 -6.97 -0.71
N TYR A 95 -13.79 -5.91 0.09
CA TYR A 95 -13.52 -4.53 -0.31
C TYR A 95 -13.01 -3.71 0.88
N VAL A 96 -12.30 -2.62 0.60
CA VAL A 96 -11.82 -1.71 1.64
C VAL A 96 -12.99 -0.86 2.14
N ILE A 97 -13.10 -0.66 3.46
CA ILE A 97 -14.17 0.15 4.03
C ILE A 97 -14.10 1.56 3.45
N GLY A 98 -15.24 2.08 2.97
CA GLY A 98 -15.32 3.39 2.31
C GLY A 98 -15.14 3.35 0.80
N THR A 99 -15.01 2.18 0.17
CA THR A 99 -15.11 2.05 -1.29
C THR A 99 -16.42 2.65 -1.81
N GLU A 100 -16.33 3.46 -2.86
CA GLU A 100 -17.48 4.12 -3.48
C GLU A 100 -18.55 3.12 -3.93
N GLY A 101 -19.82 3.43 -3.65
CA GLY A 101 -20.96 2.58 -4.03
C GLY A 101 -21.10 1.29 -3.21
N LYS A 102 -20.33 1.13 -2.12
CA LYS A 102 -20.43 -0.01 -1.20
C LYS A 102 -20.85 0.47 0.18
N LEU A 103 -22.03 0.03 0.62
CA LEU A 103 -22.49 0.18 2.00
C LEU A 103 -22.49 -1.20 2.65
N THR A 104 -21.70 -1.37 3.70
CA THR A 104 -21.63 -2.60 4.48
C THR A 104 -22.97 -2.79 5.22
N ARG A 105 -23.52 -3.99 5.16
CA ARG A 105 -24.74 -4.31 5.92
C ARG A 105 -24.37 -4.76 7.34
N PRO A 106 -25.25 -4.56 8.34
CA PRO A 106 -24.95 -4.94 9.73
C PRO A 106 -24.51 -6.40 9.89
N GLU A 107 -25.10 -7.33 9.13
CA GLU A 107 -24.71 -8.74 9.13
C GLU A 107 -23.25 -8.98 8.71
N ASP A 108 -22.73 -8.20 7.77
CA ASP A 108 -21.34 -8.29 7.32
C ASP A 108 -20.39 -7.61 8.32
N GLU A 109 -20.83 -6.54 8.98
CA GLU A 109 -20.07 -5.89 10.07
C GLU A 109 -19.91 -6.84 11.26
N ILE A 110 -21.00 -7.50 11.68
CA ILE A 110 -20.97 -8.49 12.75
C ILE A 110 -20.06 -9.66 12.37
N ARG A 111 -20.11 -10.15 11.12
CA ARG A 111 -19.20 -11.20 10.63
C ARG A 111 -17.73 -10.80 10.78
N TYR A 112 -17.38 -9.55 10.48
CA TYR A 112 -16.02 -9.05 10.68
C TYR A 112 -15.63 -9.02 12.17
N PHE A 113 -16.49 -8.53 13.05
CA PHE A 113 -16.21 -8.52 14.49
C PHE A 113 -16.11 -9.92 15.11
N GLN A 114 -16.89 -10.89 14.62
CA GLN A 114 -16.75 -12.29 14.98
C GLN A 114 -15.38 -12.84 14.57
N ALA A 115 -14.96 -12.60 13.32
CA ALA A 115 -13.63 -13.00 12.86
C ALA A 115 -12.51 -12.36 13.68
N LEU A 116 -12.67 -11.11 14.13
CA LEU A 116 -11.72 -10.46 15.04
C LEU A 116 -11.68 -11.09 16.43
N ALA A 117 -12.84 -11.45 16.99
CA ALA A 117 -12.94 -12.11 18.29
C ALA A 117 -12.27 -13.49 18.26
N ASP A 118 -12.46 -14.25 17.17
CA ASP A 118 -11.82 -15.55 16.98
C ASP A 118 -10.29 -15.42 16.81
N ALA A 119 -9.84 -14.35 16.17
CA ALA A 119 -8.43 -14.11 15.85
C ALA A 119 -7.60 -13.54 17.02
N SER A 120 -8.22 -12.90 18.00
CA SER A 120 -7.51 -12.12 19.02
C SER A 120 -8.17 -12.19 20.39
N PRO A 121 -7.41 -12.52 21.46
CA PRO A 121 -7.95 -12.52 22.83
C PRO A 121 -8.24 -11.11 23.36
N ARG A 122 -8.02 -10.06 22.56
CA ARG A 122 -8.28 -8.66 22.93
C ARG A 122 -9.70 -8.19 22.57
N VAL A 123 -10.46 -9.01 21.85
CA VAL A 123 -11.78 -8.65 21.35
C VAL A 123 -12.79 -9.65 21.92
N GLU A 124 -13.85 -9.13 22.54
CA GLU A 124 -14.96 -9.90 23.06
C GLU A 124 -16.26 -9.31 22.49
N LEU A 125 -17.16 -10.18 22.03
CA LEU A 125 -18.45 -9.78 21.48
C LEU A 125 -19.55 -10.12 22.49
N HIS A 126 -20.34 -9.10 22.85
CA HIS A 126 -21.47 -9.24 23.75
C HIS A 126 -22.78 -8.91 23.02
N GLU A 127 -23.77 -9.77 23.16
CA GLU A 127 -25.11 -9.55 22.63
C GLU A 127 -25.93 -8.67 23.59
N MET A 128 -26.52 -7.59 23.08
CA MET A 128 -27.33 -6.63 23.87
C MET A 128 -28.84 -6.75 23.62
N GLY A 129 -29.28 -7.82 22.95
CA GLY A 129 -30.67 -8.08 22.58
C GLY A 129 -30.98 -7.78 21.12
N ILE A 130 -32.26 -7.88 20.77
CA ILE A 130 -32.74 -7.82 19.39
C ILE A 130 -32.99 -6.37 18.95
N THR A 131 -32.55 -6.04 17.74
CA THR A 131 -32.79 -4.74 17.10
C THR A 131 -34.25 -4.58 16.63
N GLU A 132 -34.70 -3.36 16.35
CA GLU A 132 -36.06 -3.08 15.84
C GLU A 132 -36.38 -3.80 14.51
N GLU A 133 -35.36 -4.15 13.72
CA GLU A 133 -35.51 -4.93 12.49
C GLU A 133 -35.49 -6.44 12.73
N GLY A 134 -35.52 -6.89 13.99
CA GLY A 134 -35.53 -8.30 14.36
C GLY A 134 -34.18 -9.01 14.22
N ARG A 135 -33.08 -8.25 14.17
CA ARG A 135 -31.70 -8.79 14.04
C ARG A 135 -31.01 -8.92 15.39
N THR A 136 -30.10 -9.88 15.49
CA THR A 136 -29.28 -10.21 16.66
C THR A 136 -27.83 -9.87 16.41
#